data_AF-A0A1H6SX44-F1
#
_entry.id   AF-A0A1H6SX44-F1
#
_cell.length_a   1.000
_cell.length_b   1.000
_cell.length_c   1.000
_cell.angle_alpha   90.00
_cell.angle_beta   90.00
_cell.angle_gamma   90.00
#
_symmetry.space_group_name_H-M   'P 1'
#
loop_
_entity.id
_entity.type
_entity.pdbx_description
1 polymer ?
#
loop_
_entity_poly.entity_id
_entity_poly.type
_entity_poly.pdbx_seq_one_letter_code
_entity_poly.pdbx_strand_id
1 'polypeptide(L)'
;MKFIIQAGGLFGALAVALGAFGAHALKGMLEASGRMDTFETAVKYQFYHALAMVLVGLLLQRAGEDAVKLLGWSGHAFIFGVLIFSGSLYAICFTGITKFGATAPIGGLLLIVGWVLLIMAASKL
;
A
#
# COMPACT_ATOMS: atom_id res chain seq x y z
N MET A 1 -16.82 -3.46 5.86
CA MET A 1 -16.78 -4.19 4.56
C MET A 1 -16.51 -3.25 3.38
N LYS A 2 -17.43 -2.33 3.03
CA LYS A 2 -17.26 -1.42 1.87
C LYS A 2 -16.05 -0.48 1.99
N PHE A 3 -15.72 -0.05 3.20
CA PHE A 3 -14.59 0.85 3.46
C PHE A 3 -13.25 0.34 2.91
N ILE A 4 -12.92 -0.95 3.08
CA ILE A 4 -11.64 -1.50 2.62
C ILE A 4 -11.57 -1.52 1.09
N ILE A 5 -12.70 -1.80 0.42
CA ILE A 5 -12.79 -1.70 -1.05
C ILE A 5 -12.61 -0.26 -1.51
N GLN A 6 -13.27 0.70 -0.84
CA GLN A 6 -13.14 2.12 -1.15
C GLN A 6 -11.70 2.62 -0.96
N ALA A 7 -11.04 2.19 0.12
CA ALA A 7 -9.63 2.50 0.36
C ALA A 7 -8.73 1.90 -0.74
N GLY A 8 -8.95 0.62 -1.10
CA GLY A 8 -8.23 -0.02 -2.21
C GLY A 8 -8.42 0.72 -3.54
N GLY A 9 -9.66 1.12 -3.87
CA GLY A 9 -9.94 1.92 -5.05
C GLY A 9 -9.24 3.28 -5.04
N LEU A 10 -9.27 3.98 -3.90
CA LEU A 10 -8.59 5.27 -3.72
C LEU A 10 -7.07 5.14 -3.88
N PHE A 11 -6.44 4.19 -3.18
CA PHE A 11 -5.00 3.96 -3.29
C PHE A 11 -4.60 3.52 -4.69
N GLY A 12 -5.43 2.71 -5.37
CA GLY A 12 -5.21 2.31 -6.75
C GLY A 12 -5.24 3.51 -7.70
N ALA A 13 -6.26 4.36 -7.60
CA ALA A 13 -6.36 5.58 -8.40
C ALA A 13 -5.18 6.53 -8.16
N LEU A 14 -4.79 6.74 -6.90
CA LEU A 14 -3.63 7.56 -6.56
C LEU A 14 -2.32 6.96 -7.08
N ALA A 15 -2.15 5.65 -7.06
CA ALA A 15 -0.95 5.00 -7.57
C ALA A 15 -0.85 5.14 -9.09
N VAL A 16 -1.96 5.01 -9.82
CA VAL A 16 -2.00 5.27 -11.27
C VAL A 16 -1.64 6.73 -11.56
N ALA A 17 -2.23 7.68 -10.83
CA ALA A 17 -1.92 9.09 -10.99
C ALA A 17 -0.43 9.37 -10.72
N LEU A 18 0.08 8.97 -9.55
CA LEU A 18 1.48 9.17 -9.17
C LEU A 18 2.44 8.47 -10.13
N GLY A 19 2.14 7.27 -10.61
CA GLY A 19 2.93 6.57 -11.62
C GLY A 19 2.99 7.33 -12.95
N ALA A 20 1.86 7.85 -13.44
CA ALA A 20 1.80 8.64 -14.67
C ALA A 20 2.57 9.97 -14.53
N PHE A 21 2.39 10.69 -13.41
CA PHE A 21 3.16 11.90 -13.10
C PHE A 21 4.65 11.59 -12.97
N GLY A 22 5.02 10.49 -12.30
CA GLY A 22 6.38 9.99 -12.17
C GLY A 22 7.08 9.81 -13.52
N ALA A 23 6.42 9.13 -14.46
CA ALA A 23 6.97 8.80 -15.77
C ALA A 23 7.06 9.99 -16.73
N HIS A 24 6.24 11.04 -16.55
CA HIS A 24 6.16 12.16 -17.50
C HIS A 24 6.56 13.49 -16.86
N ALA A 25 5.77 13.98 -15.90
CA ALA A 25 5.92 15.32 -15.35
C ALA A 25 7.07 15.46 -14.34
N LEU A 26 7.34 14.39 -13.58
CA LEU A 26 8.32 14.37 -12.49
C LEU A 26 9.63 13.69 -12.89
N LYS A 27 9.70 13.10 -14.09
CA LYS A 27 10.83 12.27 -14.54
C LYS A 27 12.18 12.99 -14.39
N GLY A 28 12.30 14.20 -14.95
CA GLY A 28 13.55 14.97 -14.88
C GLY A 28 13.97 15.31 -13.44
N MET A 29 13.02 15.62 -12.55
CA MET A 29 13.30 15.88 -11.13
C MET A 29 13.77 14.61 -10.40
N LEU A 30 13.12 13.47 -10.68
CA LEU A 30 13.44 12.18 -10.07
C LEU A 30 14.79 11.64 -10.56
N GLU A 31 15.11 11.81 -11.84
CA GLU A 31 16.41 11.44 -12.42
C GLU A 31 17.52 12.32 -11.86
N ALA A 32 17.34 13.65 -11.85
CA ALA A 32 18.34 14.60 -11.32
C ALA A 32 18.63 14.40 -9.83
N SER A 33 17.65 13.91 -9.05
CA SER A 33 17.83 13.61 -7.63
C SER A 33 18.28 12.16 -7.35
N GLY A 34 18.38 11.30 -8.37
CA GLY A 34 18.71 9.88 -8.20
C GLY A 34 17.63 9.09 -7.45
N ARG A 35 16.36 9.47 -7.56
CA ARG A 35 15.23 8.92 -6.78
C ARG A 35 14.17 8.23 -7.63
N MET A 36 14.41 8.03 -8.92
CA MET A 36 13.48 7.35 -9.81
C MET A 36 13.07 5.97 -9.28
N ASP A 37 14.04 5.13 -8.91
CA ASP A 37 13.79 3.77 -8.39
C ASP A 37 13.02 3.78 -7.06
N THR A 38 13.33 4.74 -6.18
CA THR A 38 12.62 4.92 -4.90
C THR A 38 11.16 5.29 -5.13
N PHE A 39 10.90 6.21 -6.06
CA PHE A 39 9.55 6.62 -6.42
C PHE A 39 8.77 5.48 -7.06
N GLU A 40 9.37 4.76 -8.00
CA GLU A 40 8.75 3.59 -8.62
C GLU A 40 8.42 2.50 -7.61
N THR A 41 9.31 2.26 -6.64
CA THR A 41 9.07 1.28 -5.56
C THR A 41 7.86 1.70 -4.73
N ALA A 42 7.73 2.98 -4.38
CA ALA A 42 6.57 3.50 -3.66
C ALA A 42 5.26 3.28 -4.44
N VAL A 43 5.24 3.61 -5.74
CA VAL A 43 4.07 3.40 -6.61
C VAL A 43 3.71 1.92 -6.72
N LYS A 44 4.70 1.05 -6.95
CA LYS A 44 4.49 -0.41 -7.08
C LYS A 44 3.88 -1.00 -5.80
N TYR A 45 4.47 -0.69 -4.65
CA TYR A 45 3.95 -1.19 -3.37
C TYR A 45 2.57 -0.63 -3.05
N GLN A 46 2.30 0.64 -3.32
CA GLN A 46 0.95 1.20 -3.17
C GLN A 46 -0.07 0.47 -4.06
N PHE A 47 0.25 0.25 -5.34
CA PHE A 47 -0.68 -0.37 -6.29
C PHE A 47 -0.97 -1.84 -5.95
N TYR A 48 0.04 -2.64 -5.62
CA TYR A 48 -0.18 -4.05 -5.27
C TYR A 48 -1.06 -4.21 -4.03
N HIS A 49 -0.84 -3.38 -3.01
CA HIS A 49 -1.63 -3.48 -1.78
C HIS A 49 -3.01 -2.82 -1.92
N ALA A 50 -3.18 -1.87 -2.84
CA ALA A 50 -4.50 -1.39 -3.25
C ALA A 50 -5.35 -2.52 -3.84
N LEU A 51 -4.78 -3.33 -4.73
CA LEU A 51 -5.45 -4.52 -5.27
C LEU A 51 -5.74 -5.55 -4.17
N ALA A 52 -4.78 -5.79 -3.27
CA ALA A 52 -4.98 -6.67 -2.13
C ALA A 52 -6.13 -6.21 -1.23
N MET A 53 -6.26 -4.89 -0.96
CA MET A 53 -7.39 -4.33 -0.21
C MET A 53 -8.73 -4.58 -0.90
N VAL A 54 -8.82 -4.41 -2.22
CA VAL A 54 -10.05 -4.72 -2.97
C VAL A 54 -10.40 -6.20 -2.81
N LEU A 55 -9.43 -7.10 -2.99
CA LEU A 55 -9.64 -8.55 -2.82
C LEU A 55 -10.07 -8.93 -1.40
N VAL A 56 -9.41 -8.40 -0.38
CA VAL A 56 -9.79 -8.59 1.04
C VAL A 56 -11.21 -8.10 1.28
N GLY A 57 -11.56 -6.93 0.74
CA GLY A 57 -12.90 -6.36 0.86
C GLY A 57 -13.99 -7.20 0.18
N LEU A 58 -13.67 -7.89 -0.93
CA LEU A 58 -14.56 -8.84 -1.58
C LEU A 58 -14.69 -10.15 -0.79
N LEU A 59 -13.58 -10.70 -0.28
CA LEU A 59 -13.57 -11.90 0.56
C LEU A 59 -14.40 -11.71 1.83
N LEU A 60 -14.32 -10.53 2.44
CA LEU A 60 -15.13 -10.18 3.61
C LEU A 60 -16.62 -10.41 3.41
N GLN A 61 -17.15 -10.20 2.20
CA GLN A 61 -18.59 -10.35 1.93
C GLN A 61 -19.08 -11.80 1.98
N ARG A 62 -18.16 -12.78 1.95
CA ARG A 62 -18.48 -14.21 1.92
C ARG A 62 -17.98 -14.96 3.15
N ALA A 63 -17.21 -14.30 4.01
CA ALA A 63 -16.51 -14.92 5.13
C ALA A 63 -17.42 -15.14 6.36
N GLY A 64 -17.21 -16.26 7.07
CA GLY A 64 -17.76 -16.48 8.41
C GLY A 64 -17.10 -15.61 9.49
N GLU A 65 -17.67 -15.58 10.70
CA GLU A 65 -17.25 -14.66 11.80
C GLU A 65 -15.74 -14.68 12.09
N ASP A 66 -15.15 -15.88 12.14
CA ASP A 66 -13.74 -16.09 12.41
C ASP A 66 -12.82 -15.50 11.32
N ALA A 67 -13.16 -15.70 10.05
CA ALA A 67 -12.41 -15.15 8.92
C ALA A 67 -12.62 -13.64 8.78
N VAL A 68 -13.81 -13.13 9.10
CA VAL A 68 -14.13 -11.69 9.04
C VAL A 68 -13.18 -10.87 9.91
N LYS A 69 -12.89 -11.32 11.12
CA LYS A 69 -11.97 -10.60 12.03
C LYS A 69 -10.56 -10.54 11.45
N LEU A 70 -10.02 -11.66 10.96
CA LEU A 70 -8.67 -11.72 10.38
C LEU A 70 -8.55 -10.91 9.09
N LEU A 71 -9.52 -11.00 8.18
CA LEU A 71 -9.58 -10.20 6.96
C LEU A 71 -9.71 -8.70 7.26
N GLY A 72 -10.49 -8.34 8.28
CA GLY A 72 -10.60 -6.97 8.77
C GLY A 72 -9.24 -6.41 9.17
N TRP A 73 -8.50 -7.11 10.03
CA TRP A 73 -7.15 -6.70 10.44
C TRP A 73 -6.16 -6.70 9.27
N SER A 74 -6.26 -7.66 8.34
CA SER A 74 -5.45 -7.71 7.12
C SER A 74 -5.59 -6.42 6.30
N GLY A 75 -6.83 -6.01 6.02
CA GLY A 75 -7.06 -4.78 5.24
C GLY A 75 -6.60 -3.50 5.95
N HIS A 76 -6.77 -3.38 7.27
CA HIS A 76 -6.22 -2.23 8.02
C HIS A 76 -4.69 -2.22 8.00
N ALA A 77 -4.05 -3.38 8.14
CA ALA A 77 -2.61 -3.51 8.06
C ALA A 77 -2.08 -3.08 6.68
N PHE A 78 -2.78 -3.43 5.60
CA PHE A 78 -2.44 -2.91 4.27
C PHE A 78 -2.63 -1.40 4.15
N ILE A 79 -3.73 -0.82 4.65
CA ILE A 79 -3.99 0.62 4.59
C ILE A 79 -2.86 1.39 5.30
N PHE A 80 -2.59 1.06 6.55
CA PHE A 80 -1.54 1.75 7.33
C PHE A 80 -0.14 1.44 6.80
N GLY A 81 0.09 0.20 6.35
CA GLY A 81 1.34 -0.21 5.73
C GLY A 81 1.65 0.61 4.47
N VAL A 82 0.67 0.82 3.59
CA VAL A 82 0.83 1.66 2.39
C VAL A 82 1.09 3.12 2.75
N LEU A 83 0.31 3.69 3.68
CA LEU A 83 0.48 5.07 4.12
C LEU A 83 1.87 5.34 4.69
N ILE A 84 2.40 4.41 5.49
CA ILE A 84 3.71 4.56 6.12
C ILE A 84 4.84 4.21 5.13
N PHE A 85 4.77 3.03 4.49
CA PHE A 85 5.82 2.56 3.57
C PHE A 85 5.89 3.45 2.33
N SER A 86 4.82 3.49 1.53
CA SER A 86 4.85 4.23 0.26
C SER A 86 4.88 5.73 0.50
N GLY A 87 4.13 6.22 1.50
CA GLY A 87 4.13 7.62 1.90
C GLY A 87 5.52 8.13 2.33
N SER A 88 6.28 7.34 3.09
CA SER A 88 7.65 7.73 3.47
C SER A 88 8.58 7.83 2.26
N LEU A 89 8.49 6.89 1.31
CA LEU A 89 9.30 6.92 0.09
C LEU A 89 8.94 8.12 -0.80
N TYR A 90 7.64 8.45 -0.95
CA TYR A 90 7.23 9.68 -1.62
C TYR A 90 7.75 10.93 -0.90
N ALA A 91 7.70 10.97 0.43
CA ALA A 91 8.23 12.09 1.20
C ALA A 91 9.74 12.28 0.95
N ILE A 92 10.52 11.20 0.87
CA ILE A 92 11.95 11.27 0.49
C ILE A 92 12.09 11.84 -0.93
N CYS A 93 11.27 11.39 -1.88
CA CYS A 93 11.33 11.84 -3.26
C CYS A 93 11.11 13.36 -3.37
N PHE A 94 10.07 13.88 -2.72
CA PHE A 94 9.67 15.29 -2.83
C PHE A 94 10.44 16.24 -1.91
N THR A 95 10.84 15.81 -0.71
CA THR A 95 11.50 16.69 0.28
C THR A 95 13.02 16.52 0.31
N GLY A 96 13.53 15.36 -0.12
CA GLY A 96 14.92 14.97 0.05
C GLY A 96 15.36 14.65 1.48
N ILE A 97 14.45 14.67 2.45
CA ILE A 97 14.75 14.32 3.83
C ILE A 97 14.78 12.80 3.96
N THR A 98 15.99 12.22 3.97
CA THR A 98 16.18 10.76 4.02
C THR A 98 15.75 10.12 5.35
N LYS A 99 15.57 10.91 6.42
CA LYS A 99 15.09 10.43 7.73
C LYS A 99 13.71 9.77 7.65
N PHE A 100 12.88 10.15 6.67
CA PHE A 100 11.60 9.46 6.44
C PHE A 100 11.81 7.98 6.11
N GLY A 101 12.96 7.57 5.56
CA GLY A 101 13.27 6.17 5.29
C GLY A 101 13.28 5.29 6.54
N ALA A 102 13.50 5.86 7.74
CA ALA A 102 13.46 5.11 8.99
C ALA A 102 12.04 4.62 9.36
N THR A 103 10.98 5.21 8.81
CA THR A 103 9.60 4.75 9.05
C THR A 103 9.16 3.69 8.05
N ALA A 104 9.83 3.55 6.90
CA ALA A 104 9.52 2.54 5.90
C ALA A 104 9.52 1.10 6.46
N PRO A 105 10.47 0.65 7.30
CA PRO A 105 10.42 -0.69 7.90
C PRO A 105 9.15 -0.98 8.71
N ILE A 106 8.61 0.01 9.41
CA ILE A 106 7.36 -0.12 10.17
C ILE A 106 6.20 -0.36 9.20
N GLY A 107 6.13 0.41 8.12
CA GLY A 107 5.15 0.20 7.05
C GLY A 107 5.29 -1.16 6.40
N GLY A 108 6.52 -1.58 6.08
CA GLY A 108 6.82 -2.90 5.52
C GLY A 108 6.38 -4.05 6.42
N LEU A 109 6.60 -3.94 7.74
CA LEU A 109 6.12 -4.92 8.71
C LEU A 109 4.58 -5.00 8.72
N LEU A 110 3.88 -3.87 8.65
CA LEU A 110 2.42 -3.87 8.54
C LEU A 110 1.93 -4.54 7.25
N LEU A 111 2.61 -4.30 6.12
CA LEU A 111 2.28 -4.99 4.87
C LEU A 111 2.48 -6.50 5.00
N ILE A 112 3.57 -6.96 5.62
CA ILE A 112 3.81 -8.38 5.91
C ILE A 112 2.70 -8.95 6.80
N VAL A 113 2.35 -8.27 7.89
CA VAL A 113 1.26 -8.67 8.79
C VAL A 113 -0.05 -8.77 8.02
N GLY A 114 -0.33 -7.84 7.10
CA GLY A 114 -1.51 -7.89 6.24
C GLY A 114 -1.60 -9.18 5.42
N TRP A 115 -0.50 -9.60 4.80
CA TRP A 115 -0.43 -10.85 4.05
C TRP A 115 -0.52 -12.09 4.95
N VAL A 116 0.15 -12.10 6.10
CA VAL A 116 0.08 -13.22 7.06
C VAL A 116 -1.35 -13.40 7.57
N LEU A 117 -2.04 -12.31 7.91
CA LEU A 117 -3.43 -12.36 8.34
C LEU A 117 -4.36 -12.84 7.23
N LEU A 118 -4.11 -12.48 5.97
CA LEU A 118 -4.84 -13.01 4.83
C LEU A 118 -4.62 -14.53 4.67
N ILE A 119 -3.39 -15.02 4.83
CA ILE A 119 -3.08 -16.46 4.81
C ILE A 119 -3.84 -17.19 5.94
N MET A 120 -3.82 -16.63 7.15
CA MET A 120 -4.54 -17.22 8.29
C MET A 120 -6.07 -17.17 8.14
N ALA A 121 -6.59 -16.13 7.49
CA ALA A 121 -8.02 -16.05 7.20
C ALA A 121 -8.46 -17.07 6.16
N ALA A 122 -7.59 -17.38 5.18
CA ALA A 122 -7.91 -18.28 4.10
C ALA A 122 -8.20 -19.72 4.57
N SER A 123 -7.60 -20.18 5.66
CA SER A 123 -7.91 -21.48 6.27
C SER A 123 -9.25 -21.52 7.02
N LYS A 124 -9.94 -20.37 7.10
CA LYS A 124 -11.21 -20.19 7.82
C LYS A 124 -12.33 -19.62 6.94
N LEU A 125 -12.08 -19.48 5.64
CA LEU A 125 -13.05 -18.98 4.65
C LEU A 125 -14.16 -19.98 4.36
#